data_AF-A0A4U6UU87-F1
#
_entry.id   AF-A0A4U6UU87-F1
#
_cell.length_a   1.000
_cell.length_b   1.000
_cell.length_c   1.000
_cell.angle_alpha   90.00
_cell.angle_beta   90.00
_cell.angle_gamma   90.00
#
_symmetry.space_group_name_H-M   'P 1'
#
loop_
_entity.id
_entity.type
_entity.pdbx_description
1 polymer ?
#
loop_
_entity_poly.entity_id
_entity_poly.type
_entity_poly.pdbx_seq_one_letter_code
_entity_poly.pdbx_strand_id
1 'polypeptide(L)'
;MKVKLRKSYSSSLIVSRMIATPLFQAVRFLMCTLICRGTDVSIENMHQGFTHVFESTFESTEGIKEYIEHPAHVEFANEFLPVLEKALIIDYKPTSVN
;
A
#
# COMPACT_ATOMS: atom_id res chain seq x y z
N MET A 1 -21.72 15.68 -22.13
CA MET A 1 -21.12 15.11 -20.90
C MET A 1 -19.88 14.33 -21.29
N LYS A 2 -18.68 14.72 -20.82
CA LYS A 2 -17.47 13.91 -21.04
C LYS A 2 -17.47 12.78 -20.04
N VAL A 3 -17.76 11.56 -20.49
CA VAL A 3 -17.53 10.35 -19.70
C VAL A 3 -16.02 10.27 -19.48
N LYS A 4 -15.57 10.59 -18.27
CA LYS A 4 -14.19 10.35 -17.86
C LYS A 4 -14.05 8.83 -17.78
N LEU A 5 -13.40 8.23 -18.79
CA LEU A 5 -13.00 6.83 -18.76
C LEU A 5 -12.28 6.60 -17.42
N ARG A 6 -12.95 5.90 -16.50
CA ARG A 6 -12.31 5.48 -15.26
C ARG A 6 -11.33 4.39 -15.66
N LYS A 7 -10.04 4.73 -15.70
CA LYS A 7 -8.98 3.73 -15.74
C LYS A 7 -9.25 2.77 -14.56
N SER A 8 -9.28 1.47 -14.85
CA SER A 8 -9.41 0.42 -13.84
C SER A 8 -8.04 0.29 -13.20
N TYR A 9 -7.89 0.79 -11.98
CA TYR A 9 -6.63 0.70 -11.24
C TYR A 9 -6.67 -0.51 -10.31
N SER A 10 -5.51 -1.08 -10.02
CA SER A 10 -5.35 -2.07 -8.96
C SER A 10 -4.62 -1.39 -7.79
N SER A 11 -5.12 -1.52 -6.57
CA SER A 11 -4.53 -0.93 -5.38
C SER A 11 -4.06 -2.03 -4.44
N SER A 12 -2.90 -1.83 -3.82
CA SER A 12 -2.42 -2.64 -2.70
C SER A 12 -2.43 -1.77 -1.45
N LEU A 13 -3.13 -2.22 -0.40
CA LEU A 13 -3.24 -1.56 0.89
C LEU A 13 -2.50 -2.38 1.94
N ILE A 14 -1.51 -1.78 2.58
CA ILE A 14 -0.79 -2.37 3.70
C ILE A 14 -1.18 -1.59 4.96
N VAL A 15 -1.81 -2.28 5.90
CA VAL A 15 -2.12 -1.75 7.23
C VAL A 15 -1.16 -2.41 8.22
N SER A 16 -0.44 -1.61 9.01
CA SER A 16 0.60 -2.14 9.89
C SER A 16 0.71 -1.43 11.24
N ARG A 17 1.34 -2.10 12.20
CA ARG A 17 1.82 -1.51 13.45
C ARG A 17 3.35 -1.51 13.43
N MET A 18 3.96 -0.33 13.31
CA MET A 18 5.42 -0.17 13.34
C MET A 18 5.92 0.03 14.77
N ILE A 19 7.01 -0.67 15.12
CA ILE A 19 7.66 -0.60 16.44
C ILE A 19 8.71 0.52 16.49
N ALA A 20 9.23 0.94 15.32
CA ALA A 20 10.07 2.11 15.13
C ALA A 20 9.95 2.61 13.67
N THR A 21 10.18 3.88 13.42
CA THR A 21 10.16 4.46 12.06
C THR A 21 11.52 4.25 11.39
N PRO A 22 11.56 3.60 10.20
CA PRO A 22 12.57 3.99 9.23
C PRO A 22 11.98 4.18 7.82
N LEU A 23 12.44 5.26 7.19
CA LEU A 23 12.75 5.38 5.77
C LEU A 23 11.79 4.75 4.73
N PHE A 24 10.49 5.07 4.77
CA PHE A 24 9.59 4.80 3.63
C PHE A 24 9.96 5.59 2.35
N GLN A 25 11.03 6.39 2.38
CA GLN A 25 11.45 7.28 1.30
C GLN A 25 12.22 6.56 0.17
N ALA A 26 12.59 5.29 0.34
CA ALA A 26 13.46 4.58 -0.61
C ALA A 26 12.73 4.02 -1.84
N VAL A 27 11.43 3.71 -1.75
CA VAL A 27 10.69 3.10 -2.87
C VAL A 27 9.96 4.17 -3.70
N ARG A 28 10.69 5.23 -4.11
CA ARG A 28 10.16 6.23 -5.08
C ARG A 28 10.41 5.85 -6.55
N PHE A 29 10.82 4.61 -6.80
CA PHE A 29 11.16 4.05 -8.11
C PHE A 29 10.66 2.60 -8.12
N LEU A 30 9.89 2.05 -9.06
CA LEU A 30 9.76 2.36 -10.49
C LEU A 30 8.35 2.02 -11.08
N MET A 31 7.40 1.44 -10.33
CA MET A 31 6.18 0.86 -10.95
C MET A 31 4.84 1.25 -10.32
N CYS A 32 4.87 1.99 -9.21
CA CYS A 32 3.67 2.48 -8.55
C CYS A 32 3.35 3.91 -9.03
N THR A 33 2.13 4.13 -9.50
CA THR A 33 1.68 5.43 -10.01
C THR A 33 1.50 6.45 -8.88
N LEU A 34 1.10 5.97 -7.69
CA LEU A 34 0.85 6.80 -6.51
C LEU A 34 1.11 5.98 -5.23
N ILE A 35 1.93 6.51 -4.33
CA ILE A 35 2.14 5.96 -3.00
C ILE A 35 1.63 6.97 -1.97
N CYS A 36 0.67 6.55 -1.14
CA CYS A 36 0.11 7.31 -0.03
C CYS A 36 0.44 6.63 1.29
N ARG A 37 0.65 7.42 2.34
CA ARG A 37 0.82 6.94 3.73
C ARG A 37 -0.05 7.77 4.67
N GLY A 38 -0.65 7.11 5.65
CA GLY A 38 -1.37 7.75 6.75
C GLY A 38 -1.12 7.07 8.09
N THR A 39 -1.46 7.77 9.16
CA THR A 39 -1.53 7.23 10.53
C THR A 39 -3.00 7.13 10.90
N ASP A 40 -3.36 6.10 11.67
CA ASP A 40 -4.71 5.92 12.15
C ASP A 40 -5.17 7.13 12.98
N VAL A 41 -6.39 7.59 12.69
CA VAL A 41 -7.08 8.67 13.40
C VAL A 41 -8.49 8.21 13.82
N SER A 42 -8.72 6.90 13.87
CA SER A 42 -10.02 6.33 14.17
C SER A 42 -10.50 6.69 15.57
N ILE A 43 -11.75 7.13 15.67
CA ILE A 43 -12.41 7.45 16.95
C ILE A 43 -13.14 6.21 17.49
N GLU A 44 -13.53 5.29 16.59
CA GLU A 44 -14.28 4.09 16.91
C GLU A 44 -13.44 3.00 17.60
N ASN A 45 -12.11 3.20 17.68
CA ASN A 45 -11.17 2.30 18.38
C ASN A 45 -11.22 0.83 17.88
N MET A 46 -11.63 0.61 16.63
CA MET A 46 -11.72 -0.70 15.99
C MET A 46 -10.48 -1.06 15.16
N HIS A 47 -9.41 -0.28 15.26
CA HIS A 47 -8.19 -0.44 14.47
C HIS A 47 -7.35 -1.68 14.84
N GLN A 48 -7.76 -2.49 15.82
CA GLN A 48 -7.11 -3.77 16.22
C GLN A 48 -5.60 -3.68 16.51
N GLY A 49 -5.14 -2.49 16.92
CA GLY A 49 -3.73 -2.19 17.17
C GLY A 49 -2.93 -1.79 15.94
N PHE A 50 -3.51 -1.80 14.74
CA PHE A 50 -2.90 -1.16 13.59
C PHE A 50 -2.84 0.36 13.78
N THR A 51 -1.78 0.99 13.27
CA THR A 51 -1.50 2.42 13.48
C THR A 51 -1.14 3.16 12.20
N HIS A 52 -0.72 2.45 11.16
CA HIS A 52 -0.28 3.04 9.91
C HIS A 52 -0.96 2.36 8.72
N VAL A 53 -1.23 3.15 7.70
CA VAL A 53 -1.74 2.68 6.41
C VAL A 53 -0.80 3.15 5.30
N PHE A 54 -0.54 2.24 4.36
CA PHE A 54 0.19 2.50 3.13
C PHE A 54 -0.66 2.04 1.97
N GLU A 55 -0.91 2.91 1.01
CA GLU A 55 -1.65 2.59 -0.20
C GLU A 55 -0.73 2.81 -1.40
N SER A 56 -0.62 1.79 -2.25
CA SER A 56 0.11 1.85 -3.51
C SER A 56 -0.86 1.57 -4.66
N THR A 57 -0.93 2.48 -5.63
CA THR A 57 -1.79 2.34 -6.81
C THR A 57 -0.99 1.89 -8.03
N PHE A 58 -1.52 0.90 -8.75
CA PHE A 58 -0.94 0.30 -9.94
C PHE A 58 -1.94 0.38 -11.10
N GLU A 59 -1.43 0.41 -12.34
CA GLU A 59 -2.29 0.40 -13.52
C GLU A 59 -2.93 -0.98 -13.79
N SER A 60 -2.33 -2.06 -13.31
CA SER A 60 -2.86 -3.43 -13.49
C SER A 60 -2.40 -4.39 -12.37
N THR A 61 -2.96 -5.61 -12.39
CA THR A 61 -2.58 -6.70 -11.48
C THR A 61 -1.17 -7.23 -11.77
N GLU A 62 -0.74 -7.18 -13.02
CA GLU A 62 0.59 -7.59 -13.45
C GLU A 62 1.64 -6.60 -12.91
N GLY A 63 1.32 -5.31 -12.85
CA GLY A 63 2.17 -4.30 -12.23
C GLY A 63 2.39 -4.54 -10.72
N ILE A 64 1.40 -5.10 -10.01
CA ILE A 64 1.58 -5.52 -8.61
C ILE A 64 2.59 -6.67 -8.52
N LYS A 65 2.47 -7.67 -9.40
CA LYS A 65 3.39 -8.82 -9.42
C LYS A 65 4.83 -8.37 -9.69
N GLU A 66 5.02 -7.55 -10.72
CA GLU A 66 6.34 -7.01 -11.07
C GLU A 66 6.93 -6.18 -9.92
N TYR A 67 6.10 -5.39 -9.23
CA TYR A 67 6.50 -4.66 -8.03
C TYR A 67 6.96 -5.59 -6.90
N ILE A 68 6.23 -6.67 -6.63
CA ILE A 68 6.58 -7.63 -5.56
C ILE A 68 7.91 -8.33 -5.86
N GLU A 69 8.14 -8.72 -7.12
CA GLU A 69 9.34 -9.44 -7.57
C GLU A 69 10.55 -8.52 -7.76
N HIS A 70 10.36 -7.19 -7.77
CA HIS A 70 11.42 -6.23 -7.99
C HIS A 70 12.47 -6.28 -6.86
N PRO A 71 13.79 -6.34 -7.16
CA PRO A 71 14.83 -6.51 -6.14
C PRO A 71 14.80 -5.41 -5.07
N ALA A 72 14.56 -4.15 -5.46
CA ALA A 72 14.44 -3.05 -4.50
C ALA A 72 13.23 -3.20 -3.54
N HIS A 73 12.13 -3.80 -3.99
CA HIS A 73 11.01 -4.11 -3.11
C HIS A 73 11.36 -5.26 -2.17
N VAL A 74 12.02 -6.31 -2.66
CA VAL A 74 12.45 -7.46 -1.84
C VAL A 74 13.43 -7.01 -0.75
N GLU A 75 14.42 -6.18 -1.09
CA GLU A 75 15.36 -5.58 -0.13
C GLU A 75 14.61 -4.78 0.94
N PHE A 76 13.70 -3.90 0.52
CA PHE A 76 12.88 -3.13 1.45
C PHE A 76 12.00 -4.04 2.34
N ALA A 77 11.35 -5.06 1.78
CA ALA A 77 10.50 -5.98 2.53
C ALA A 77 11.30 -6.77 3.58
N ASN A 78 12.53 -7.16 3.26
CA ASN A 78 13.43 -7.86 4.20
C ASN A 78 13.83 -6.99 5.40
N GLU A 79 13.96 -5.67 5.21
CA GLU A 79 14.21 -4.72 6.30
C GLU A 79 12.93 -4.34 7.04
N PHE A 80 11.82 -4.20 6.32
CA PHE A 80 10.58 -3.64 6.82
C PHE A 80 9.75 -4.66 7.61
N LEU A 81 9.58 -5.89 7.11
CA LEU A 81 8.73 -6.89 7.76
C LEU A 81 9.18 -7.24 9.20
N PRO A 82 10.48 -7.37 9.52
CA PRO A 82 10.92 -7.68 10.89
C PRO A 82 10.65 -6.57 11.92
N VAL A 83 10.48 -5.32 11.48
CA VAL A 83 10.20 -4.18 12.38
C VAL A 83 8.70 -3.91 12.58
N LEU A 84 7.84 -4.73 11.95
CA LEU A 84 6.39 -4.69 12.13
C LEU A 84 5.97 -5.63 13.26
N GLU A 85 5.13 -5.14 14.15
CA GLU A 85 4.44 -6.01 15.11
C GLU A 85 3.30 -6.78 14.43
N LYS A 86 2.62 -6.13 13.48
CA LYS A 86 1.50 -6.67 12.71
C LYS A 86 1.47 -6.07 11.31
N ALA A 87 1.08 -6.87 10.32
CA ALA A 87 0.86 -6.44 8.95
C ALA A 87 -0.40 -7.11 8.38
N LEU A 88 -1.18 -6.35 7.62
CA LEU A 88 -2.30 -6.81 6.81
C LEU A 88 -2.13 -6.24 5.40
N ILE A 89 -2.12 -7.09 4.39
CA ILE A 89 -1.90 -6.72 2.99
C ILE A 89 -3.16 -7.09 2.21
N ILE A 90 -3.74 -6.13 1.47
CA ILE A 90 -4.97 -6.30 0.70
C ILE A 90 -4.76 -5.74 -0.70
N ASP A 91 -4.81 -6.63 -1.69
CA ASP A 91 -4.88 -6.23 -3.10
C ASP A 91 -6.34 -6.20 -3.57
N TYR A 92 -6.77 -5.07 -4.14
CA TYR A 92 -8.15 -4.88 -4.57
C TYR A 92 -8.26 -4.02 -5.83
N LYS A 93 -9.41 -4.17 -6.52
CA LYS A 93 -9.80 -3.29 -7.63
C LYS A 93 -10.94 -2.38 -7.16
N PRO A 94 -10.74 -1.05 -7.07
CA PRO A 94 -11.78 -0.13 -6.64
C PRO A 94 -13.00 -0.23 -7.56
N THR A 95 -14.14 -0.61 -6.99
CA THR A 95 -15.42 -0.68 -7.71
C THR A 95 -16.38 0.30 -7.05
N SER A 96 -16.94 1.24 -7.82
CA SER A 96 -18.00 2.10 -7.29
C SER A 96 -19.33 1.37 -7.36
N VAL A 97 -20.02 1.32 -6.23
CA VAL A 97 -21.43 0.90 -6.19
C VAL A 97 -22.28 2.15 -6.43
N ASN A 98 -23.14 2.10 -7.46
CA ASN A 98 -24.12 3.15 -7.76
C ASN A 98 -25.45 2.85 -7.06
#